data_AF-A0A4R1BNL4-F1
#
_entry.id   AF-A0A4R1BNL4-F1
#
_cell.length_a   1.000
_cell.length_b   1.000
_cell.length_c   1.000
_cell.angle_alpha   90.00
_cell.angle_beta   90.00
_cell.angle_gamma   90.00
#
_symmetry.space_group_name_H-M   'P 1'
#
loop_
_entity.id
_entity.type
_entity.pdbx_description
1 polymer ?
#
loop_
_entity_poly.entity_id
_entity_poly.type
_entity_poly.pdbx_seq_one_letter_code
_entity_poly.pdbx_strand_id
1 'polypeptide(L)'
;MNPMSLSTQLRPRPAQLILLLAVLQAYCATFLLQREGFHRINSLLFFGAGIAITFLILKVPGIAYSPKPVLNRGRGLRFLGLALLLPVSVFVARKIMAGTPVSIEHADMLPIIQVQGNRFLDGNFTQIYDPIPEFWGGIQPIYLPAFWIPHVYATVLGFDIRWITFTGIWACVALCLWPGHARRIVTSVVLVFGLLMVLNWLHFEKTNNVIRLTEEGVVYFYYTLLAVAIMRGNPYFIGFCAALCFLSRYSAIGWFPFAIIYLLLQKKYDFLWRFCAAGAITAFFLLYPVGFKPLLVHLNLPDQYVSHAQNVWKQNPEYFQGLGMSKFFGAGGVSLNHALLKWGTFLVPLGFLFYVRRRRISHNMALLAGLQLSITFFYNFIDVPYLYLFYTPVFVSLAIGAWLHGYGTDRLAAEALPESAESPKSLHL
;
A
#
# COMPACT_ATOMS: atom_id res chain seq x y z
N MET A 1 -25.86 38.84 16.13
CA MET A 1 -25.46 37.46 15.77
C MET A 1 -25.56 37.33 14.26
N ASN A 2 -24.43 37.22 13.55
CA ASN A 2 -24.48 36.98 12.11
C ASN A 2 -24.98 35.56 11.87
N PRO A 3 -26.05 35.34 11.09
CA PRO A 3 -26.45 34.01 10.68
C PRO A 3 -25.33 33.45 9.80
N MET A 4 -24.43 32.66 10.38
CA MET A 4 -23.57 31.77 9.61
C MET A 4 -24.50 30.93 8.75
N SER A 5 -24.46 31.15 7.43
CA SER A 5 -25.34 30.47 6.49
C SER A 5 -25.17 28.97 6.64
N LEU A 6 -26.24 28.27 7.01
CA LEU A 6 -26.28 26.80 7.15
C LEU A 6 -25.74 26.07 5.89
N SER A 7 -25.75 26.72 4.72
CA SER A 7 -25.25 26.19 3.46
C SER A 7 -23.74 25.89 3.44
N THR A 8 -22.92 26.52 4.29
CA THR A 8 -21.47 26.30 4.33
C THR A 8 -21.08 25.04 5.10
N GLN A 9 -22.01 24.44 5.87
CA GLN A 9 -21.73 23.27 6.71
C GLN A 9 -21.84 21.92 5.98
N LEU A 10 -22.49 21.87 4.81
CA LEU A 10 -22.86 20.60 4.15
C LEU A 10 -21.92 20.13 3.04
N ARG A 11 -20.93 20.92 2.59
CA ARG A 11 -20.02 20.47 1.53
C ARG A 11 -19.05 19.40 2.08
N PRO A 12 -19.02 18.19 1.50
CA PRO A 12 -18.09 17.15 1.95
C PRO A 12 -16.67 17.62 1.73
N ARG A 13 -15.85 17.52 2.78
CA ARG A 13 -14.44 17.94 2.70
C ARG A 13 -13.67 16.94 1.83
N PRO A 14 -12.64 17.37 1.07
CA PRO A 14 -11.86 16.46 0.23
C PRO A 14 -11.37 15.20 0.97
N ALA A 15 -10.93 15.33 2.23
CA ALA A 15 -10.50 14.20 3.05
C ALA A 15 -11.61 13.16 3.34
N GLN A 16 -12.87 13.60 3.45
CA GLN A 16 -14.01 12.69 3.64
C GLN A 16 -14.32 11.94 2.35
N LEU A 17 -14.26 12.63 1.20
CA LEU A 17 -14.41 12.00 -0.11
C LEU A 17 -13.31 10.97 -0.36
N ILE A 18 -12.07 11.26 0.01
CA ILE A 18 -10.97 10.29 -0.06
C ILE A 18 -11.28 9.03 0.74
N LEU A 19 -11.75 9.17 1.98
CA LEU A 19 -12.09 8.02 2.81
C LEU A 19 -13.26 7.20 2.21
N LEU A 20 -14.30 7.86 1.69
CA LEU A 20 -15.41 7.19 1.01
C LEU A 20 -14.94 6.43 -0.23
N LEU A 21 -14.06 7.03 -1.04
CA LEU A 21 -13.48 6.37 -2.22
C LEU A 21 -12.55 5.22 -1.84
N ALA A 22 -11.82 5.31 -0.72
CA ALA A 22 -11.01 4.21 -0.21
C ALA A 22 -11.88 3.03 0.25
N VAL A 23 -13.02 3.31 0.91
CA VAL A 23 -14.01 2.28 1.24
C VAL A 23 -14.66 1.71 -0.02
N LEU A 24 -14.89 2.53 -1.06
CA LEU A 24 -15.35 2.04 -2.35
C LEU A 24 -14.31 1.09 -2.99
N GLN A 25 -13.02 1.41 -2.95
CA GLN A 25 -11.97 0.48 -3.44
C GLN A 25 -11.95 -0.82 -2.64
N ALA A 26 -12.12 -0.75 -1.31
CA ALA A 26 -12.25 -1.94 -0.48
C ALA A 26 -13.49 -2.78 -0.86
N TYR A 27 -14.63 -2.14 -1.13
CA TYR A 27 -15.85 -2.83 -1.59
C TYR A 27 -15.65 -3.49 -2.97
N CYS A 28 -15.01 -2.76 -3.88
CA CYS A 28 -14.62 -3.26 -5.19
C CYS A 28 -13.69 -4.49 -5.11
N ALA A 29 -12.74 -4.50 -4.18
CA ALA A 29 -11.78 -5.61 -3.96
C ALA A 29 -12.33 -6.76 -3.11
N THR A 30 -13.58 -6.68 -2.68
CA THR A 30 -14.24 -7.69 -1.84
C THR A 30 -15.60 -8.04 -2.44
N PHE A 31 -16.69 -7.60 -1.82
CA PHE A 31 -18.04 -8.06 -2.12
C PHE A 31 -18.53 -7.76 -3.54
N LEU A 32 -18.09 -6.66 -4.17
CA LEU A 32 -18.53 -6.36 -5.53
C LEU A 32 -17.99 -7.36 -6.58
N LEU A 33 -16.93 -8.12 -6.25
CA LEU A 33 -16.42 -9.18 -7.11
C LEU A 33 -17.38 -10.37 -7.23
N GLN A 34 -18.19 -10.61 -6.21
CA GLN A 34 -19.16 -11.71 -6.21
C GLN A 34 -20.42 -11.38 -7.01
N ARG A 35 -20.60 -10.13 -7.44
CA ARG A 35 -21.77 -9.74 -8.20
C ARG A 35 -21.57 -10.05 -9.68
N GLU A 36 -22.26 -11.08 -10.15
CA GLU A 36 -22.30 -11.45 -11.57
C GLU A 36 -22.65 -10.25 -12.46
N GLY A 37 -21.96 -10.13 -13.59
CA GLY A 37 -22.14 -9.04 -14.55
C GLY A 37 -21.45 -7.72 -14.19
N PHE A 38 -20.94 -7.56 -12.97
CA PHE A 38 -20.28 -6.31 -12.54
C PHE A 38 -18.76 -6.32 -12.73
N HIS A 39 -18.14 -7.42 -13.17
CA HIS A 39 -16.68 -7.55 -13.26
C HIS A 39 -15.97 -6.42 -14.02
N ARG A 40 -16.57 -5.91 -15.12
CA ARG A 40 -16.01 -4.80 -15.90
C ARG A 40 -16.16 -3.46 -15.18
N ILE A 41 -17.38 -3.17 -14.72
CA ILE A 41 -17.69 -1.94 -13.98
C ILE A 41 -16.85 -1.87 -12.70
N ASN A 42 -16.67 -3.00 -12.00
CA ASN A 42 -15.90 -3.10 -10.78
C ASN A 42 -14.43 -2.66 -10.99
N SER A 43 -13.75 -3.18 -12.02
CA SER A 43 -12.39 -2.74 -12.38
C SER A 43 -12.32 -1.24 -12.68
N LEU A 44 -13.28 -0.70 -13.43
CA LEU A 44 -13.33 0.72 -13.76
C LEU A 44 -13.60 1.58 -12.52
N LEU A 45 -14.50 1.16 -11.63
CA LEU A 45 -14.77 1.83 -10.35
C LEU A 45 -13.55 1.80 -9.44
N PHE A 46 -12.86 0.67 -9.35
CA PHE A 46 -11.65 0.51 -8.53
C PHE A 46 -10.53 1.45 -9.03
N PHE A 47 -10.27 1.45 -10.34
CA PHE A 47 -9.29 2.32 -10.97
C PHE A 47 -9.68 3.80 -10.84
N GLY A 48 -10.92 4.14 -11.19
CA GLY A 48 -11.46 5.49 -11.12
C GLY A 48 -11.43 6.07 -9.71
N ALA A 49 -11.75 5.27 -8.69
CA ALA A 49 -11.63 5.67 -7.29
C ALA A 49 -10.19 6.00 -6.90
N GLY A 50 -9.22 5.18 -7.32
CA GLY A 50 -7.80 5.43 -7.06
C GLY A 50 -7.29 6.72 -7.72
N ILE A 51 -7.70 6.98 -8.97
CA ILE A 51 -7.40 8.23 -9.68
C ILE A 51 -8.07 9.43 -9.00
N ALA A 52 -9.33 9.31 -8.60
CA ALA A 52 -10.05 10.37 -7.89
C ALA A 52 -9.38 10.70 -6.54
N ILE A 53 -8.94 9.70 -5.79
CA ILE A 53 -8.18 9.88 -4.54
C ILE A 53 -6.91 10.69 -4.83
N THR A 54 -6.12 10.35 -5.85
CA THR A 54 -4.91 11.09 -6.26
C THR A 54 -5.18 12.59 -6.40
N PHE A 55 -6.23 12.97 -7.14
CA PHE A 55 -6.53 14.39 -7.36
C PHE A 55 -7.11 15.08 -6.13
N LEU A 56 -7.87 14.36 -5.30
CA LEU A 56 -8.40 14.90 -4.04
C LEU A 56 -7.31 15.13 -3.00
N ILE A 57 -6.24 14.33 -2.96
CA ILE A 57 -5.07 14.57 -2.08
C ILE A 57 -4.51 15.97 -2.31
N LEU A 58 -4.43 16.42 -3.56
CA LEU A 58 -3.94 17.76 -3.91
C LEU A 58 -4.84 18.91 -3.42
N LYS A 59 -6.08 18.61 -3.02
CA LYS A 59 -7.05 19.57 -2.48
C LYS A 59 -7.06 19.61 -0.96
N VAL A 60 -6.37 18.69 -0.30
CA VAL A 60 -6.23 18.70 1.16
C VAL A 60 -5.11 19.69 1.51
N PRO A 61 -5.37 20.66 2.42
CA PRO A 61 -4.32 21.56 2.88
C PRO A 61 -3.18 20.75 3.51
N GLY A 62 -1.94 21.21 3.33
CA GLY A 62 -0.76 20.49 3.80
C GLY A 62 -0.85 20.16 5.29
N ILE A 63 -0.63 18.88 5.62
CA ILE A 63 -0.64 18.41 7.01
C ILE A 63 0.60 18.92 7.72
N ALA A 64 0.40 19.65 8.81
CA ALA A 64 1.42 19.86 9.83
C ALA A 64 1.23 18.78 10.89
N TYR A 65 2.09 17.75 10.89
CA TYR A 65 2.07 16.75 11.94
C TYR A 65 2.61 17.38 13.23
N SER A 66 1.73 17.58 14.21
CA SER A 66 2.14 17.95 15.56
C SER A 66 2.16 16.69 16.44
N PRO A 67 3.31 16.33 17.06
CA PRO A 67 3.36 15.22 17.98
C PRO A 67 2.49 15.52 19.20
N LYS A 68 1.30 14.92 19.24
CA LYS A 68 0.39 14.96 20.39
C LYS A 68 0.67 13.77 21.31
N PRO A 69 0.27 13.81 22.59
CA PRO A 69 0.44 12.68 23.52
C PRO A 69 -0.07 11.37 22.90
N VAL A 70 0.66 10.29 23.18
CA VAL A 70 0.51 8.97 22.53
C VAL A 70 -0.88 8.37 22.80
N LEU A 71 -1.45 8.61 23.97
CA LEU A 71 -2.73 8.05 24.39
C LEU A 71 -3.78 9.15 24.57
N ASN A 72 -4.82 9.13 23.73
CA ASN A 72 -6.08 9.84 23.94
C ASN A 72 -7.16 8.76 24.14
N ARG A 73 -8.15 8.99 25.01
CA ARG A 73 -9.33 8.12 25.21
C ARG A 73 -9.88 7.56 23.89
N GLY A 74 -10.01 8.40 22.86
CA GLY A 74 -10.49 7.95 21.53
C GLY A 74 -9.57 6.95 20.83
N ARG A 75 -8.25 7.10 20.95
CA ARG A 75 -7.29 6.10 20.45
C ARG A 75 -7.33 4.84 21.30
N GLY A 76 -7.38 4.99 22.62
CA GLY A 76 -7.48 3.86 23.56
C GLY A 76 -8.67 2.95 23.25
N LEU A 77 -9.85 3.52 22.98
CA LEU A 77 -11.04 2.74 22.60
C LEU A 77 -10.87 1.99 21.27
N ARG A 78 -10.22 2.59 20.27
CA ARG A 78 -9.95 1.92 18.98
C ARG A 78 -8.96 0.77 19.14
N PHE A 79 -7.90 0.98 19.90
CA PHE A 79 -6.92 -0.08 20.20
C PHE A 79 -7.49 -1.16 21.11
N LEU A 80 -8.40 -0.82 22.02
CA LEU A 80 -9.17 -1.81 22.77
C LEU A 80 -10.02 -2.66 21.83
N GLY A 81 -10.75 -2.04 20.89
CA GLY A 81 -11.48 -2.77 19.84
C GLY A 81 -10.57 -3.69 19.01
N LEU A 82 -9.39 -3.19 18.62
CA LEU A 82 -8.36 -3.99 17.92
C LEU A 82 -7.92 -5.19 18.78
N ALA A 83 -7.62 -4.95 20.06
CA ALA A 83 -7.18 -5.96 21.01
C ALA A 83 -8.24 -7.03 21.27
N LEU A 84 -9.53 -6.68 21.20
CA LEU A 84 -10.63 -7.64 21.31
C LEU A 84 -10.86 -8.45 20.03
N LEU A 85 -10.66 -7.85 18.85
CA LEU A 85 -10.84 -8.53 17.56
C LEU A 85 -9.66 -9.44 17.20
N LEU A 86 -8.44 -9.10 17.64
CA LEU A 86 -7.24 -9.84 17.30
C LEU A 86 -7.28 -11.31 17.74
N PRO A 87 -7.69 -11.69 18.97
CA PRO A 87 -7.83 -13.09 19.36
C PRO A 87 -8.80 -13.88 18.49
N VAL A 88 -9.94 -13.28 18.11
CA VAL A 88 -10.92 -13.90 17.21
C VAL A 88 -10.30 -14.14 15.84
N SER A 89 -9.60 -13.15 15.31
CA SER A 89 -8.90 -13.24 14.03
C SER A 89 -7.77 -14.28 14.05
N VAL A 90 -6.97 -14.34 15.12
CA VAL A 90 -5.95 -15.38 15.34
C VAL A 90 -6.59 -16.77 15.36
N PHE A 91 -7.70 -16.95 16.07
CA PHE A 91 -8.41 -18.23 16.12
C PHE A 91 -8.89 -18.68 14.73
N VAL A 92 -9.52 -17.76 13.97
CA VAL A 92 -10.00 -18.05 12.62
C VAL A 92 -8.83 -18.32 11.66
N ALA A 93 -7.80 -17.48 11.67
CA ALA A 93 -6.60 -17.67 10.85
C ALA A 93 -5.93 -19.02 11.13
N ARG A 94 -5.79 -19.41 12.41
CA ARG A 94 -5.25 -20.71 12.78
C ARG A 94 -6.05 -21.87 12.18
N LYS A 95 -7.38 -21.79 12.17
CA LYS A 95 -8.23 -22.81 11.53
C LYS A 95 -8.02 -22.87 10.02
N ILE A 96 -7.91 -21.72 9.36
CA ILE A 96 -7.62 -21.64 7.91
C ILE A 96 -6.28 -22.29 7.60
N MET A 97 -5.24 -21.92 8.35
CA MET A 97 -3.87 -22.41 8.15
C MET A 97 -3.73 -23.91 8.45
N ALA A 98 -4.39 -24.40 9.50
CA ALA A 98 -4.38 -25.83 9.83
C ALA A 98 -5.07 -26.69 8.74
N GLY A 99 -6.05 -26.14 8.02
CA GLY A 99 -6.74 -26.82 6.93
C GLY A 99 -6.02 -26.78 5.59
N THR A 100 -4.84 -26.15 5.49
CA THR A 100 -4.09 -26.06 4.23
C THR A 100 -2.60 -26.14 4.52
N PRO A 101 -1.96 -27.30 4.35
CA PRO A 101 -0.53 -27.43 4.59
C PRO A 101 0.25 -26.52 3.64
N VAL A 102 1.38 -26.00 4.13
CA VAL A 102 2.34 -25.29 3.28
C VAL A 102 3.09 -26.36 2.48
N SER A 103 2.65 -26.60 1.26
CA SER A 103 3.22 -27.59 0.36
C SER A 103 3.22 -27.08 -1.07
N ILE A 104 4.08 -27.67 -1.90
CA ILE A 104 4.35 -27.26 -3.30
C ILE A 104 3.09 -27.35 -4.15
N GLU A 105 2.24 -28.31 -3.83
CA GLU A 105 1.01 -28.62 -4.55
C GLU A 105 -0.05 -27.53 -4.36
N HIS A 106 0.09 -26.68 -3.34
CA HIS A 106 -0.95 -25.76 -2.89
C HIS A 106 -0.48 -24.31 -2.76
N ALA A 107 0.73 -24.10 -2.26
CA ALA A 107 1.35 -22.79 -2.09
C ALA A 107 2.63 -22.75 -2.90
N ASP A 108 2.63 -21.97 -3.96
CA ASP A 108 3.71 -21.91 -4.93
C ASP A 108 4.90 -21.11 -4.35
N MET A 109 4.64 -20.01 -3.64
CA MET A 109 5.69 -19.07 -3.23
C MET A 109 6.22 -19.26 -1.80
N LEU A 110 5.39 -19.73 -0.87
CA LEU A 110 5.80 -19.91 0.53
C LEU A 110 6.94 -20.94 0.72
N PRO A 111 6.92 -22.12 0.06
CA PRO A 111 8.03 -23.08 0.16
C PRO A 111 9.34 -22.51 -0.41
N ILE A 112 9.28 -21.73 -1.50
CA ILE A 112 10.44 -21.07 -2.07
C ILE A 112 11.07 -20.10 -1.05
N ILE A 113 10.24 -19.30 -0.37
CA ILE A 113 10.68 -18.38 0.67
C ILE A 113 11.29 -19.13 1.86
N GLN A 114 10.73 -20.28 2.24
CA GLN A 114 11.31 -21.13 3.29
C GLN A 114 12.71 -21.62 2.90
N VAL A 115 12.91 -22.06 1.65
CA VAL A 115 14.23 -22.45 1.15
C VAL A 115 15.20 -21.27 1.16
N GLN A 116 14.77 -20.07 0.74
CA GLN A 116 15.59 -18.86 0.83
C GLN A 116 15.99 -18.56 2.28
N GLY A 117 15.04 -18.67 3.21
CA GLY A 117 15.27 -18.45 4.63
C GLY A 117 16.21 -19.48 5.25
N ASN A 118 16.07 -20.75 4.92
CA ASN A 118 16.97 -21.82 5.38
C ASN A 118 18.40 -21.58 4.86
N ARG A 119 18.55 -21.34 3.56
CA ARG A 119 19.87 -21.01 2.97
C ARG A 119 20.52 -19.79 3.64
N PHE A 120 19.73 -18.79 4.03
CA PHE A 120 20.23 -17.63 4.77
C PHE A 120 20.70 -18.00 6.19
N LEU A 121 19.92 -18.78 6.93
CA LEU A 121 20.26 -19.22 8.29
C LEU A 121 21.47 -20.17 8.31
N ASP A 122 21.64 -20.98 7.28
CA ASP A 122 22.76 -21.90 7.12
C ASP A 122 24.06 -21.18 6.67
N GLY A 123 24.01 -19.87 6.40
CA GLY A 123 25.15 -19.10 5.88
C GLY A 123 25.45 -19.33 4.39
N ASN A 124 24.56 -20.01 3.66
CA ASN A 124 24.66 -20.30 2.22
C ASN A 124 24.28 -19.08 1.35
N PHE A 125 24.86 -17.93 1.65
CA PHE A 125 24.48 -16.62 1.10
C PHE A 125 24.52 -16.53 -0.43
N THR A 126 25.51 -17.16 -1.06
CA THR A 126 25.68 -17.17 -2.52
C THR A 126 24.62 -18.02 -3.25
N GLN A 127 24.00 -18.96 -2.52
CA GLN A 127 23.05 -19.93 -3.05
C GLN A 127 21.59 -19.54 -2.83
N ILE A 128 21.30 -18.44 -2.11
CA ILE A 128 19.91 -18.03 -1.78
C ILE A 128 19.01 -17.92 -3.03
N TYR A 129 19.57 -17.55 -4.19
CA TYR A 129 18.85 -17.38 -5.46
C TYR A 129 19.21 -18.42 -6.51
N ASP A 130 19.86 -19.52 -6.11
CA ASP A 130 20.10 -20.63 -7.03
C ASP A 130 18.80 -21.40 -7.27
N PRO A 131 18.64 -22.00 -8.47
CA PRO A 131 17.51 -22.89 -8.76
C PRO A 131 17.26 -23.90 -7.65
N ILE A 132 16.00 -24.20 -7.39
CA ILE A 132 15.58 -25.19 -6.40
C ILE A 132 15.06 -26.42 -7.16
N PRO A 133 15.88 -27.49 -7.32
CA PRO A 133 15.54 -28.62 -8.19
C PRO A 133 14.22 -29.30 -7.85
N GLU A 134 13.83 -29.28 -6.58
CA GLU A 134 12.63 -29.91 -6.04
C GLU A 134 11.34 -29.22 -6.50
N PHE A 135 11.40 -27.95 -6.91
CA PHE A 135 10.23 -27.16 -7.32
C PHE A 135 10.21 -26.96 -8.84
N TRP A 136 9.17 -27.49 -9.50
CA TRP A 136 8.84 -27.32 -10.92
C TRP A 136 10.04 -27.42 -11.90
N GLY A 137 10.94 -28.37 -11.66
CA GLY A 137 12.09 -28.60 -12.53
C GLY A 137 13.22 -27.56 -12.38
N GLY A 138 13.35 -26.92 -11.22
CA GLY A 138 14.44 -26.00 -10.92
C GLY A 138 14.04 -24.53 -10.99
N ILE A 139 12.94 -24.12 -10.34
CA ILE A 139 12.56 -22.71 -10.33
C ILE A 139 13.62 -21.85 -9.62
N GLN A 140 13.93 -20.70 -10.22
CA GLN A 140 14.80 -19.70 -9.62
C GLN A 140 13.98 -18.78 -8.70
N PRO A 141 14.38 -18.58 -7.43
CA PRO A 141 13.75 -17.59 -6.56
C PRO A 141 13.85 -16.18 -7.13
N ILE A 142 12.75 -15.42 -7.11
CA ILE A 142 12.66 -14.08 -7.71
C ILE A 142 12.48 -12.93 -6.71
N TYR A 143 12.21 -13.27 -5.44
CA TYR A 143 11.86 -12.28 -4.43
C TYR A 143 13.07 -11.57 -3.85
N LEU A 144 12.99 -10.25 -3.81
CA LEU A 144 14.04 -9.40 -3.27
C LEU A 144 14.05 -9.43 -1.71
N PRO A 145 15.16 -9.05 -1.06
CA PRO A 145 15.36 -9.31 0.37
C PRO A 145 14.32 -8.75 1.32
N ALA A 146 13.76 -7.55 1.07
CA ALA A 146 12.74 -7.02 1.97
C ALA A 146 11.46 -7.86 1.96
N PHE A 147 11.22 -8.65 0.91
CA PHE A 147 10.06 -9.53 0.83
C PHE A 147 10.22 -10.78 1.69
N TRP A 148 11.34 -11.51 1.53
CA TRP A 148 11.52 -12.82 2.16
C TRP A 148 12.22 -12.78 3.52
N ILE A 149 13.08 -11.79 3.81
CA ILE A 149 13.78 -11.70 5.12
C ILE A 149 12.81 -11.68 6.31
N PRO A 150 11.68 -10.94 6.30
CA PRO A 150 10.72 -11.00 7.40
C PRO A 150 10.19 -12.40 7.69
N HIS A 151 10.21 -13.29 6.70
CA HIS A 151 9.75 -14.67 6.84
C HIS A 151 10.79 -15.59 7.51
N VAL A 152 12.07 -15.18 7.56
CA VAL A 152 13.12 -15.89 8.31
C VAL A 152 12.78 -16.02 9.79
N TYR A 153 12.10 -15.00 10.36
CA TYR A 153 11.67 -15.05 11.77
C TYR A 153 10.74 -16.24 12.05
N ALA A 154 9.89 -16.62 11.10
CA ALA A 154 9.00 -17.77 11.25
C ALA A 154 9.80 -19.08 11.31
N THR A 155 10.80 -19.21 10.44
CA THR A 155 11.71 -20.36 10.44
C THR A 155 12.50 -20.47 11.74
N VAL A 156 13.10 -19.37 12.22
CA VAL A 156 13.89 -19.35 13.47
C VAL A 156 13.04 -19.74 14.67
N LEU A 157 11.80 -19.25 14.73
CA LEU A 157 10.90 -19.47 15.86
C LEU A 157 10.05 -20.74 15.72
N GLY A 158 10.20 -21.48 14.62
CA GLY A 158 9.49 -22.75 14.37
C GLY A 158 7.97 -22.61 14.25
N PHE A 159 7.47 -21.46 13.77
CA PHE A 159 6.03 -21.26 13.54
C PHE A 159 5.69 -21.15 12.05
N ASP A 160 4.39 -21.27 11.74
CA ASP A 160 3.89 -21.19 10.36
C ASP A 160 4.20 -19.83 9.71
N ILE A 161 4.92 -19.86 8.59
CA ILE A 161 5.36 -18.68 7.82
C ILE A 161 4.24 -17.68 7.52
N ARG A 162 2.98 -18.13 7.37
CA ARG A 162 1.81 -17.30 7.08
C ARG A 162 1.43 -16.35 8.23
N TRP A 163 1.93 -16.59 9.44
CA TRP A 163 1.78 -15.64 10.55
C TRP A 163 2.46 -14.29 10.27
N ILE A 164 3.46 -14.26 9.40
CA ILE A 164 4.10 -13.01 8.96
C ILE A 164 3.15 -12.19 8.08
N THR A 165 2.46 -12.83 7.13
CA THR A 165 1.37 -12.22 6.35
C THR A 165 0.28 -11.67 7.26
N PHE A 166 -0.19 -12.50 8.20
CA PHE A 166 -1.21 -12.12 9.18
C PHE A 166 -0.79 -10.87 9.98
N THR A 167 0.46 -10.85 10.46
CA THR A 167 1.02 -9.72 11.21
C THR A 167 1.09 -8.46 10.36
N GLY A 168 1.51 -8.56 9.10
CA GLY A 168 1.54 -7.43 8.17
C GLY A 168 0.14 -6.82 7.94
N ILE A 169 -0.89 -7.65 7.78
CA ILE A 169 -2.29 -7.21 7.65
C ILE A 169 -2.73 -6.43 8.90
N TRP A 170 -2.50 -6.98 10.10
CA TRP A 170 -2.90 -6.32 11.34
C TRP A 170 -2.10 -5.05 11.62
N ALA A 171 -0.84 -4.98 11.20
CA ALA A 171 -0.05 -3.75 11.23
C ALA A 171 -0.66 -2.67 10.32
N CYS A 172 -1.16 -3.01 9.13
CA CYS A 172 -1.91 -2.08 8.28
C CYS A 172 -3.16 -1.55 8.99
N VAL A 173 -3.95 -2.42 9.63
CA VAL A 173 -5.14 -2.03 10.39
C VAL A 173 -4.78 -1.07 11.52
N ALA A 174 -3.71 -1.38 12.28
CA ALA A 174 -3.22 -0.53 13.35
C ALA A 174 -2.79 0.86 12.83
N LEU A 175 -2.07 0.91 11.70
CA LEU A 175 -1.68 2.17 11.05
C LEU A 175 -2.89 2.98 10.58
N CYS A 176 -3.95 2.33 10.09
CA CYS A 176 -5.19 3.00 9.69
C CYS A 176 -5.95 3.59 10.88
N LEU A 177 -5.94 2.91 12.04
CA LEU A 177 -6.66 3.37 13.24
C LEU A 177 -5.88 4.38 14.09
N TRP A 178 -4.57 4.52 13.86
CA TRP A 178 -3.65 5.39 14.59
C TRP A 178 -4.06 6.89 14.64
N PRO A 179 -4.53 7.54 13.56
CA PRO A 179 -4.82 8.98 13.55
C PRO A 179 -5.78 9.41 14.66
N GLY A 180 -5.31 10.31 15.53
CA GLY A 180 -5.83 10.47 16.89
C GLY A 180 -7.14 11.21 17.11
N HIS A 181 -7.84 11.64 16.06
CA HIS A 181 -8.93 12.61 16.16
C HIS A 181 -10.23 12.05 15.62
N ALA A 182 -10.95 11.31 16.48
CA ALA A 182 -12.33 10.88 16.23
C ALA A 182 -13.33 12.05 16.42
N ARG A 183 -13.06 13.25 15.90
CA ARG A 183 -13.97 14.40 16.09
C ARG A 183 -15.34 14.17 15.43
N ARG A 184 -15.42 13.27 14.44
CA ARG A 184 -16.66 12.84 13.80
C ARG A 184 -16.81 11.33 13.90
N ILE A 185 -17.89 10.91 14.56
CA ILE A 185 -18.25 9.50 14.73
C ILE A 185 -18.46 8.83 13.36
N VAL A 186 -19.18 9.49 12.46
CA VAL A 186 -19.53 8.97 11.12
C VAL A 186 -18.29 8.53 10.34
N THR A 187 -17.24 9.34 10.29
CA THR A 187 -16.02 9.01 9.54
C THR A 187 -15.21 7.90 10.21
N SER A 188 -15.24 7.80 11.54
CA SER A 188 -14.63 6.68 12.23
C SER A 188 -15.40 5.38 11.94
N VAL A 189 -16.74 5.45 11.88
CA VAL A 189 -17.61 4.34 11.49
C VAL A 189 -17.33 3.91 10.05
N VAL A 190 -17.22 4.85 9.11
CA VAL A 190 -16.90 4.55 7.70
C VAL A 190 -15.54 3.86 7.57
N LEU A 191 -14.51 4.33 8.28
CA LEU A 191 -13.18 3.69 8.28
C LEU A 191 -13.25 2.27 8.87
N VAL A 192 -13.87 2.12 10.05
CA VAL A 192 -14.01 0.82 10.71
C VAL A 192 -14.80 -0.14 9.83
N PHE A 193 -15.86 0.33 9.19
CA PHE A 193 -16.63 -0.45 8.22
C PHE A 193 -15.76 -0.92 7.05
N GLY A 194 -14.96 -0.03 6.46
CA GLY A 194 -14.00 -0.40 5.41
C GLY A 194 -13.00 -1.47 5.85
N LEU A 195 -12.42 -1.32 7.04
CA LEU A 195 -11.47 -2.28 7.61
C LEU A 195 -12.12 -3.62 7.93
N LEU A 196 -13.31 -3.61 8.54
CA LEU A 196 -14.06 -4.84 8.85
C LEU A 196 -14.50 -5.56 7.58
N MET A 197 -14.87 -4.83 6.52
CA MET A 197 -15.17 -5.41 5.22
C MET A 197 -13.96 -6.16 4.64
N VAL A 198 -12.79 -5.52 4.63
CA VAL A 198 -11.54 -6.18 4.17
C VAL A 198 -11.21 -7.37 5.07
N LEU A 199 -11.20 -7.21 6.40
CA LEU A 199 -10.86 -8.31 7.31
C LEU A 199 -11.83 -9.48 7.21
N ASN A 200 -13.14 -9.21 7.12
CA ASN A 200 -14.15 -10.25 6.93
C ASN A 200 -13.91 -11.02 5.63
N TRP A 201 -13.67 -10.29 4.53
CA TRP A 201 -13.32 -10.92 3.27
C TRP A 201 -12.07 -11.79 3.41
N LEU A 202 -10.97 -11.25 3.93
CA LEU A 202 -9.70 -11.98 4.07
C LEU A 202 -9.81 -13.28 4.89
N HIS A 203 -10.69 -13.32 5.90
CA HIS A 203 -10.85 -14.49 6.76
C HIS A 203 -11.88 -15.50 6.23
N PHE A 204 -13.00 -15.04 5.67
CA PHE A 204 -14.14 -15.91 5.40
C PHE A 204 -14.34 -16.22 3.93
N GLU A 205 -13.81 -15.40 3.03
CA GLU A 205 -13.92 -15.66 1.61
C GLU A 205 -12.90 -16.71 1.16
N LYS A 206 -13.40 -17.84 0.66
CA LYS A 206 -12.55 -18.99 0.32
C LYS A 206 -11.66 -18.75 -0.90
N THR A 207 -12.02 -17.82 -1.77
CA THR A 207 -11.32 -17.56 -3.03
C THR A 207 -10.10 -16.63 -2.90
N ASN A 208 -10.00 -15.79 -1.85
CA ASN A 208 -8.95 -14.76 -1.81
C ASN A 208 -7.55 -15.30 -1.51
N ASN A 209 -7.44 -16.49 -0.91
CA ASN A 209 -6.21 -17.22 -0.58
C ASN A 209 -5.12 -16.43 0.18
N VAL A 210 -5.40 -15.24 0.71
CA VAL A 210 -4.39 -14.39 1.34
C VAL A 210 -3.84 -15.05 2.59
N ILE A 211 -4.66 -15.29 3.61
CA ILE A 211 -4.20 -15.93 4.84
C ILE A 211 -3.74 -17.38 4.60
N ARG A 212 -4.26 -18.01 3.55
CA ARG A 212 -4.04 -19.43 3.27
C ARG A 212 -2.74 -19.72 2.56
N LEU A 213 -2.42 -18.95 1.52
CA LEU A 213 -1.38 -19.28 0.53
C LEU A 213 -0.41 -18.15 0.24
N THR A 214 -0.67 -16.91 0.69
CA THR A 214 0.17 -15.77 0.32
C THR A 214 1.03 -15.22 1.45
N GLU A 215 2.07 -14.54 1.04
CA GLU A 215 3.16 -13.89 1.77
C GLU A 215 3.06 -12.35 1.75
N GLU A 216 2.06 -11.82 1.02
CA GLU A 216 1.95 -10.42 0.60
C GLU A 216 1.63 -9.44 1.73
N GLY A 217 1.33 -9.92 2.92
CA GLY A 217 1.03 -9.07 4.08
C GLY A 217 2.18 -8.10 4.39
N VAL A 218 3.43 -8.49 4.13
CA VAL A 218 4.61 -7.62 4.28
C VAL A 218 4.59 -6.46 3.28
N VAL A 219 4.17 -6.72 2.04
CA VAL A 219 4.05 -5.70 0.99
C VAL A 219 2.95 -4.72 1.34
N TYR A 220 1.80 -5.21 1.79
CA TYR A 220 0.70 -4.34 2.24
C TYR A 220 1.19 -3.38 3.32
N PHE A 221 1.94 -3.91 4.29
CA PHE A 221 2.48 -3.15 5.40
C PHE A 221 3.48 -2.10 4.94
N TYR A 222 4.47 -2.45 4.12
CA TYR A 222 5.50 -1.50 3.68
C TYR A 222 4.94 -0.33 2.88
N TYR A 223 4.01 -0.59 1.97
CA TYR A 223 3.38 0.47 1.18
C TYR A 223 2.48 1.37 2.03
N THR A 224 1.75 0.78 2.99
CA THR A 224 0.95 1.54 3.96
C THR A 224 1.85 2.40 4.86
N LEU A 225 2.98 1.84 5.31
CA LEU A 225 3.97 2.54 6.11
C LEU A 225 4.62 3.69 5.34
N LEU A 226 4.94 3.50 4.05
CA LEU A 226 5.46 4.55 3.18
C LEU A 226 4.47 5.71 3.04
N ALA A 227 3.18 5.43 2.83
CA ALA A 227 2.15 6.48 2.77
C ALA A 227 2.10 7.29 4.07
N VAL A 228 2.16 6.61 5.22
CA VAL A 228 2.24 7.25 6.55
C VAL A 228 3.53 8.05 6.71
N ALA A 229 4.68 7.52 6.29
CA ALA A 229 5.97 8.20 6.35
C ALA A 229 5.95 9.51 5.55
N ILE A 230 5.36 9.51 4.35
CA ILE A 230 5.20 10.69 3.51
C ILE A 230 4.32 11.73 4.20
N MET A 231 3.21 11.32 4.81
CA MET A 231 2.32 12.24 5.55
C MET A 231 3.01 12.85 6.78
N ARG A 232 3.91 12.10 7.43
CA ARG A 232 4.72 12.60 8.56
C ARG A 232 5.85 13.52 8.11
N GLY A 233 6.30 13.42 6.85
CA GLY A 233 7.30 14.31 6.26
C GLY A 233 8.73 14.13 6.78
N ASN A 234 9.06 13.00 7.41
CA ASN A 234 10.44 12.72 7.82
C ASN A 234 11.21 12.07 6.64
N PRO A 235 12.19 12.76 6.02
CA PRO A 235 12.86 12.25 4.83
C PRO A 235 13.61 10.93 5.07
N TYR A 236 14.21 10.73 6.25
CA TYR A 236 14.90 9.48 6.58
C TYR A 236 13.93 8.31 6.63
N PHE A 237 12.79 8.49 7.30
CA PHE A 237 11.79 7.45 7.42
C PHE A 237 11.11 7.14 6.08
N ILE A 238 10.92 8.15 5.23
CA ILE A 238 10.44 7.95 3.85
C ILE A 238 11.46 7.17 3.04
N GLY A 239 12.75 7.49 3.13
CA GLY A 239 13.82 6.77 2.43
C GLY A 239 13.89 5.29 2.83
N PHE A 240 13.84 5.01 4.14
CA PHE A 240 13.77 3.65 4.69
C PHE A 240 12.56 2.89 4.14
N CYS A 241 11.34 3.44 4.26
CA CYS A 241 10.13 2.76 3.76
C CYS A 241 10.13 2.59 2.25
N ALA A 242 10.70 3.54 1.51
CA ALA A 242 10.82 3.46 0.06
C ALA A 242 11.76 2.33 -0.35
N ALA A 243 12.91 2.17 0.32
CA ALA A 243 13.80 1.03 0.09
C ALA A 243 13.12 -0.31 0.40
N LEU A 244 12.36 -0.41 1.48
CA LEU A 244 11.55 -1.60 1.78
C LEU A 244 10.52 -1.90 0.69
N CYS A 245 9.83 -0.88 0.18
CA CYS A 245 8.90 -1.04 -0.93
C CYS A 245 9.63 -1.52 -2.19
N PHE A 246 10.74 -0.88 -2.57
CA PHE A 246 11.53 -1.23 -3.75
C PHE A 246 12.08 -2.65 -3.70
N LEU A 247 12.63 -3.05 -2.55
CA LEU A 247 13.21 -4.38 -2.31
C LEU A 247 12.20 -5.43 -1.87
N SER A 248 10.90 -5.10 -1.84
CA SER A 248 9.83 -6.09 -1.68
C SER A 248 9.10 -6.31 -2.99
N ARG A 249 8.69 -5.21 -3.64
CA ARG A 249 8.01 -5.23 -4.93
C ARG A 249 8.22 -3.93 -5.71
N TYR A 250 8.50 -4.03 -7.00
CA TYR A 250 8.72 -2.89 -7.89
C TYR A 250 7.47 -2.07 -8.25
N SER A 251 6.33 -2.25 -7.57
CA SER A 251 5.09 -1.51 -7.89
C SER A 251 5.19 0.01 -7.70
N ALA A 252 6.15 0.49 -6.91
CA ALA A 252 6.48 1.91 -6.77
C ALA A 252 7.64 2.37 -7.67
N ILE A 253 8.16 1.57 -8.59
CA ILE A 253 9.36 1.93 -9.37
C ILE A 253 9.19 3.24 -10.15
N GLY A 254 7.99 3.47 -10.71
CA GLY A 254 7.64 4.71 -11.40
C GLY A 254 7.49 5.93 -10.48
N TRP A 255 7.27 5.72 -9.18
CA TRP A 255 7.16 6.81 -8.20
C TRP A 255 8.51 7.44 -7.87
N PHE A 256 9.60 6.66 -7.86
CA PHE A 256 10.95 7.18 -7.56
C PHE A 256 11.41 8.30 -8.49
N PRO A 257 11.41 8.16 -9.84
CA PRO A 257 11.82 9.24 -10.71
C PRO A 257 10.89 10.46 -10.57
N PHE A 258 9.58 10.25 -10.37
CA PHE A 258 8.66 11.34 -10.05
C PHE A 258 9.08 12.08 -8.76
N ALA A 259 9.33 11.36 -7.67
CA ALA A 259 9.67 11.94 -6.37
C ALA A 259 10.99 12.71 -6.42
N ILE A 260 12.03 12.12 -7.03
CA ILE A 260 13.36 12.71 -7.15
C ILE A 260 13.29 13.98 -8.01
N ILE A 261 12.72 13.90 -9.21
CA ILE A 261 12.65 15.05 -10.13
C ILE A 261 11.76 16.14 -9.52
N TYR A 262 10.65 15.78 -8.87
CA TYR A 262 9.81 16.76 -8.17
C TYR A 262 10.58 17.52 -7.09
N LEU A 263 11.30 16.83 -6.21
CA LEU A 263 12.08 17.46 -5.14
C LEU A 263 13.21 18.33 -5.69
N LEU A 264 13.86 17.91 -6.78
CA LEU A 264 14.85 18.71 -7.49
C LEU A 264 14.24 20.00 -8.05
N LEU A 265 13.12 19.90 -8.77
CA LEU A 265 12.42 21.07 -9.34
C LEU A 265 11.91 22.03 -8.27
N GLN A 266 11.55 21.53 -7.10
CA GLN A 266 11.15 22.33 -5.94
C GLN A 266 12.34 22.80 -5.08
N LYS A 267 13.59 22.55 -5.51
CA LYS A 267 14.84 22.92 -4.83
C LYS A 267 14.90 22.42 -3.38
N LYS A 268 14.35 21.23 -3.10
CA LYS A 268 14.34 20.58 -1.78
C LYS A 268 15.55 19.65 -1.59
N TYR A 269 16.75 20.18 -1.80
CA TYR A 269 17.98 19.38 -1.84
C TYR A 269 18.31 18.68 -0.52
N ASP A 270 18.19 19.37 0.62
CA ASP A 270 18.44 18.78 1.93
C ASP A 270 17.49 17.60 2.21
N PHE A 271 16.20 17.77 1.91
CA PHE A 271 15.22 16.70 2.03
C PHE A 271 15.56 15.52 1.12
N LEU A 272 15.88 15.81 -0.15
CA LEU A 272 16.23 14.80 -1.16
C LEU A 272 17.46 13.99 -0.76
N TRP A 273 18.53 14.66 -0.29
CA TRP A 273 19.74 13.98 0.17
C TRP A 273 19.45 13.03 1.33
N ARG A 274 18.74 13.48 2.36
CA ARG A 274 18.37 12.65 3.52
C ARG A 274 17.50 11.46 3.13
N PHE A 275 16.55 11.67 2.21
CA PHE A 275 15.71 10.63 1.63
C PHE A 275 16.56 9.58 0.88
N CYS A 276 17.43 10.01 -0.04
CA CYS A 276 18.28 9.13 -0.81
C CYS A 276 19.29 8.39 0.07
N ALA A 277 19.94 9.06 1.01
CA ALA A 277 20.91 8.47 1.92
C ALA A 277 20.27 7.37 2.79
N ALA A 278 19.11 7.64 3.40
CA ALA A 278 18.40 6.63 4.18
C ALA A 278 17.96 5.43 3.34
N GLY A 279 17.46 5.69 2.13
CA GLY A 279 17.09 4.62 1.19
C GLY A 279 18.29 3.76 0.78
N ALA A 280 19.41 4.40 0.42
CA ALA A 280 20.64 3.71 0.04
C ALA A 280 21.23 2.88 1.18
N ILE A 281 21.29 3.41 2.40
CA ILE A 281 21.76 2.68 3.59
C ILE A 281 20.87 1.46 3.85
N THR A 282 19.55 1.63 3.80
CA THR A 282 18.59 0.53 4.01
C THR A 282 18.76 -0.55 2.95
N ALA A 283 18.87 -0.14 1.67
CA ALA A 283 19.06 -1.06 0.57
C ALA A 283 20.40 -1.80 0.67
N PHE A 284 21.47 -1.10 1.05
CA PHE A 284 22.77 -1.69 1.29
C PHE A 284 22.70 -2.79 2.37
N PHE A 285 22.11 -2.52 3.52
CA PHE A 285 22.00 -3.53 4.59
C PHE A 285 21.19 -4.77 4.17
N LEU A 286 20.12 -4.58 3.39
CA LEU A 286 19.27 -5.68 2.92
C LEU A 286 19.92 -6.49 1.79
N LEU A 287 20.69 -5.84 0.93
CA LEU A 287 21.39 -6.49 -0.19
C LEU A 287 22.75 -7.05 0.24
N TYR A 288 23.37 -6.56 1.30
CA TYR A 288 24.72 -6.96 1.74
C TYR A 288 24.89 -8.48 1.83
N PRO A 289 23.96 -9.25 2.43
CA PRO A 289 24.12 -10.70 2.52
C PRO A 289 24.03 -11.41 1.16
N VAL A 290 23.33 -10.85 0.17
CA VAL A 290 23.00 -11.53 -1.10
C VAL A 290 23.68 -10.93 -2.33
N GLY A 291 24.36 -9.79 -2.15
CA GLY A 291 24.93 -8.99 -3.22
C GLY A 291 23.90 -8.43 -4.19
N PHE A 292 24.34 -8.17 -5.43
CA PHE A 292 23.52 -7.56 -6.49
C PHE A 292 22.88 -8.57 -7.45
N LYS A 293 23.23 -9.87 -7.36
CA LYS A 293 22.67 -10.94 -8.19
C LYS A 293 21.12 -10.93 -8.23
N PRO A 294 20.39 -10.72 -7.12
CA PRO A 294 18.93 -10.69 -7.14
C PRO A 294 18.35 -9.59 -8.02
N LEU A 295 18.99 -8.41 -8.03
CA LEU A 295 18.56 -7.30 -8.86
C LEU A 295 18.75 -7.60 -10.35
N LEU A 296 19.85 -8.27 -10.71
CA LEU A 296 20.11 -8.69 -12.09
C LEU A 296 19.10 -9.74 -12.58
N VAL A 297 18.79 -10.74 -11.74
CA VAL A 297 17.73 -11.72 -12.04
C VAL A 297 16.40 -10.99 -12.28
N HIS A 298 16.06 -10.07 -11.38
CA HIS A 298 14.80 -9.34 -11.45
C HIS A 298 14.68 -8.44 -12.69
N LEU A 299 15.79 -7.85 -13.17
CA LEU A 299 15.81 -7.05 -14.39
C LEU A 299 15.48 -7.84 -15.66
N ASN A 300 15.69 -9.15 -15.66
CA ASN A 300 15.43 -10.04 -16.80
C ASN A 300 14.03 -10.68 -16.78
N LEU A 301 13.30 -10.60 -15.66
CA LEU A 301 11.96 -11.17 -15.55
C LEU A 301 10.91 -10.59 -16.53
N PRO A 302 10.88 -9.27 -16.81
CA PRO A 302 9.86 -8.65 -17.69
C PRO A 302 9.65 -9.38 -19.01
N ASP A 303 10.71 -9.89 -19.63
CA ASP A 303 10.64 -10.54 -20.94
C ASP A 303 9.92 -11.89 -20.91
N GLN A 304 9.82 -12.52 -19.74
CA GLN A 304 9.13 -13.80 -19.54
C GLN A 304 7.65 -13.63 -19.14
N TYR A 305 7.23 -12.44 -18.73
CA TYR A 305 5.87 -12.21 -18.24
C TYR A 305 4.80 -12.33 -19.33
N VAL A 306 5.10 -11.94 -20.57
CA VAL A 306 4.11 -11.97 -21.65
C VAL A 306 3.71 -13.41 -21.97
N SER A 307 4.67 -14.32 -22.12
CA SER A 307 4.40 -15.73 -22.40
C SER A 307 3.71 -16.41 -21.21
N HIS A 308 4.15 -16.11 -19.98
CA HIS A 308 3.48 -16.59 -18.77
C HIS A 308 2.02 -16.13 -18.71
N ALA A 309 1.75 -14.83 -18.88
CA ALA A 309 0.40 -14.29 -18.83
C ALA A 309 -0.51 -14.86 -19.95
N GLN A 310 0.03 -15.09 -21.14
CA GLN A 310 -0.70 -15.78 -22.22
C GLN A 310 -1.06 -17.23 -21.84
N ASN A 311 -0.16 -17.95 -21.17
CA ASN A 311 -0.43 -19.30 -20.70
C ASN A 311 -1.49 -19.30 -19.59
N VAL A 312 -1.42 -18.36 -18.65
CA VAL A 312 -2.43 -18.21 -17.59
C VAL A 312 -3.79 -17.85 -18.19
N TRP A 313 -3.87 -16.99 -19.21
CA TRP A 313 -5.12 -16.70 -19.93
C TRP A 313 -5.78 -17.96 -20.52
N LYS A 314 -4.97 -18.90 -21.01
CA LYS A 314 -5.46 -20.15 -21.62
C LYS A 314 -5.87 -21.17 -20.56
N GLN A 315 -5.08 -21.31 -19.50
CA GLN A 315 -5.24 -22.36 -18.50
C GLN A 315 -6.18 -21.96 -17.37
N ASN A 316 -6.16 -20.70 -16.96
CA ASN A 316 -6.88 -20.17 -15.79
C ASN A 316 -7.50 -18.79 -16.09
N PRO A 317 -8.45 -18.70 -17.06
CA PRO A 317 -9.07 -17.45 -17.47
C PRO A 317 -9.85 -16.74 -16.35
N GLU A 318 -10.23 -17.46 -15.29
CA GLU A 318 -10.94 -16.94 -14.13
C GLU A 318 -10.16 -15.87 -13.37
N TYR A 319 -8.81 -15.89 -13.39
CA TYR A 319 -8.00 -14.84 -12.77
C TYR A 319 -8.24 -13.47 -13.40
N PHE A 320 -8.62 -13.44 -14.68
CA PHE A 320 -8.92 -12.20 -15.40
C PHE A 320 -10.34 -11.69 -15.16
N GLN A 321 -11.20 -12.45 -14.46
CA GLN A 321 -12.52 -11.95 -14.06
C GLN A 321 -12.47 -11.07 -12.79
N GLY A 322 -11.32 -11.03 -12.09
CA GLY A 322 -11.06 -10.28 -10.86
C GLY A 322 -11.01 -8.76 -11.01
N LEU A 323 -10.09 -8.08 -10.32
CA LEU A 323 -9.85 -6.65 -10.52
C LEU A 323 -8.89 -6.41 -11.69
N GLY A 324 -8.62 -5.14 -12.01
CA GLY A 324 -7.63 -4.75 -13.02
C GLY A 324 -8.18 -4.66 -14.45
N MET A 325 -7.34 -4.12 -15.31
CA MET A 325 -7.66 -3.72 -16.68
C MET A 325 -7.28 -4.78 -17.72
N SER A 326 -6.47 -5.78 -17.37
CA SER A 326 -6.00 -6.82 -18.30
C SER A 326 -7.15 -7.52 -19.03
N LYS A 327 -8.31 -7.69 -18.37
CA LYS A 327 -9.53 -8.26 -18.96
C LYS A 327 -10.07 -7.51 -20.18
N PHE A 328 -9.82 -6.21 -20.30
CA PHE A 328 -10.28 -5.40 -21.43
C PHE A 328 -9.40 -5.58 -22.67
N PHE A 329 -8.21 -6.16 -22.51
CA PHE A 329 -7.31 -6.49 -23.61
C PHE A 329 -7.57 -7.89 -24.17
N GLY A 330 -8.07 -8.80 -23.33
CA GLY A 330 -8.29 -10.20 -23.67
C GLY A 330 -6.98 -10.98 -23.92
N ALA A 331 -7.10 -12.27 -24.22
CA ALA A 331 -5.94 -13.15 -24.40
C ALA A 331 -5.01 -12.70 -25.56
N GLY A 332 -5.55 -12.10 -26.63
CA GLY A 332 -4.77 -11.58 -27.74
C GLY A 332 -4.06 -10.25 -27.47
N GLY A 333 -4.48 -9.52 -26.43
CA GLY A 333 -3.98 -8.18 -26.11
C GLY A 333 -2.93 -8.12 -25.00
N VAL A 334 -2.42 -9.27 -24.52
CA VAL A 334 -1.46 -9.34 -23.40
C VAL A 334 -0.21 -8.48 -23.67
N SER A 335 0.36 -8.53 -24.87
CA SER A 335 1.55 -7.74 -25.21
C SER A 335 1.29 -6.23 -25.16
N LEU A 336 0.08 -5.80 -25.56
CA LEU A 336 -0.32 -4.39 -25.47
C LEU A 336 -0.52 -3.97 -24.01
N ASN A 337 -1.17 -4.81 -23.20
CA ASN A 337 -1.31 -4.56 -21.76
C ASN A 337 0.06 -4.43 -21.09
N HIS A 338 0.98 -5.37 -21.36
CA HIS A 338 2.34 -5.36 -20.82
C HIS A 338 3.12 -4.11 -21.25
N ALA A 339 3.03 -3.71 -22.51
CA ALA A 339 3.64 -2.48 -22.99
C ALA A 339 3.09 -1.24 -22.26
N LEU A 340 1.77 -1.17 -22.07
CA LEU A 340 1.13 -0.08 -21.32
C LEU A 340 1.54 -0.08 -19.85
N LEU A 341 1.65 -1.25 -19.20
CA LEU A 341 2.18 -1.37 -17.85
C LEU A 341 3.61 -0.85 -17.79
N LYS A 342 4.51 -1.37 -18.64
CA LYS A 342 5.94 -1.05 -18.65
C LYS A 342 6.17 0.45 -18.85
N TRP A 343 5.59 1.02 -19.91
CA TRP A 343 5.78 2.44 -20.23
C TRP A 343 4.96 3.35 -19.32
N GLY A 344 3.69 3.01 -19.09
CA GLY A 344 2.77 3.81 -18.28
C GLY A 344 3.21 3.91 -16.82
N THR A 345 3.87 2.88 -16.26
CA THR A 345 4.43 2.93 -14.91
C THR A 345 5.34 4.15 -14.72
N PHE A 346 6.11 4.55 -15.74
CA PHE A 346 6.97 5.73 -15.69
C PHE A 346 6.30 6.98 -16.27
N LEU A 347 5.65 6.86 -17.43
CA LEU A 347 5.10 8.01 -18.14
C LEU A 347 3.91 8.65 -17.41
N VAL A 348 3.07 7.88 -16.73
CA VAL A 348 1.91 8.42 -15.99
C VAL A 348 2.33 9.30 -14.81
N PRO A 349 3.18 8.85 -13.86
CA PRO A 349 3.63 9.72 -12.78
C PRO A 349 4.51 10.88 -13.27
N LEU A 350 5.33 10.70 -14.32
CA LEU A 350 6.09 11.80 -14.92
C LEU A 350 5.19 12.81 -15.65
N GLY A 351 4.12 12.37 -16.31
CA GLY A 351 3.09 13.27 -16.86
C GLY A 351 2.42 14.08 -15.74
N PHE A 352 2.08 13.41 -14.64
CA PHE A 352 1.49 14.04 -13.46
C PHE A 352 2.41 15.06 -12.78
N LEU A 353 3.74 14.87 -12.84
CA LEU A 353 4.73 15.86 -12.40
C LEU A 353 4.49 17.23 -13.06
N PHE A 354 4.24 17.28 -14.36
CA PHE A 354 4.03 18.53 -15.08
C PHE A 354 2.77 19.26 -14.63
N TYR A 355 1.73 18.52 -14.24
CA TYR A 355 0.52 19.07 -13.64
C TYR A 355 0.78 19.62 -12.23
N VAL A 356 1.46 18.84 -11.40
CA VAL A 356 1.69 19.16 -9.98
C VAL A 356 2.70 20.29 -9.78
N ARG A 357 3.79 20.34 -10.56
CA ARG A 357 4.87 21.32 -10.39
C ARG A 357 4.42 22.79 -10.48
N ARG A 358 3.30 23.05 -11.17
CA ARG A 358 2.74 24.39 -11.36
C ARG A 358 1.85 24.83 -10.19
N ARG A 359 1.60 23.97 -9.19
CA ARG A 359 0.68 24.24 -8.08
C ARG A 359 1.44 24.52 -6.79
N ARG A 360 0.92 25.46 -6.00
CA ARG A 360 1.38 25.72 -4.63
C ARG A 360 0.80 24.67 -3.68
N ILE A 361 1.42 23.50 -3.64
CA ILE A 361 1.07 22.42 -2.73
C ILE A 361 2.28 22.03 -1.87
N SER A 362 2.03 21.54 -0.67
CA SER A 362 3.11 20.97 0.15
C SER A 362 3.71 19.74 -0.55
N HIS A 363 5.04 19.61 -0.49
CA HIS A 363 5.74 18.49 -1.11
C HIS A 363 5.24 17.12 -0.63
N ASN A 364 4.88 16.97 0.64
CA ASN A 364 4.31 15.71 1.16
C ASN A 364 3.02 15.30 0.42
N MET A 365 2.10 16.25 0.18
CA MET A 365 0.86 15.96 -0.57
C MET A 365 1.15 15.64 -2.05
N ALA A 366 2.16 16.30 -2.64
CA ALA A 366 2.61 15.98 -4.00
C ALA A 366 3.17 14.55 -4.10
N LEU A 367 4.07 14.20 -3.18
CA LEU A 367 4.68 12.87 -3.09
C LEU A 367 3.64 11.79 -2.83
N LEU A 368 2.67 12.05 -1.95
CA LEU A 368 1.60 11.13 -1.62
C LEU A 368 0.63 10.90 -2.78
N ALA A 369 0.24 11.97 -3.48
CA ALA A 369 -0.59 11.87 -4.68
C ALA A 369 0.13 11.12 -5.81
N GLY A 370 1.43 11.40 -6.00
CA GLY A 370 2.25 10.64 -6.94
C GLY A 370 2.33 9.16 -6.58
N LEU A 371 2.51 8.82 -5.30
CA LEU A 371 2.54 7.43 -4.83
C LEU A 371 1.21 6.73 -5.14
N GLN A 372 0.09 7.36 -4.76
CA GLN A 372 -1.25 6.83 -5.02
C GLN A 372 -1.48 6.59 -6.51
N LEU A 373 -1.07 7.52 -7.37
CA LEU A 373 -1.18 7.39 -8.82
C LEU A 373 -0.36 6.22 -9.34
N SER A 374 0.91 6.12 -8.93
CA SER A 374 1.82 5.07 -9.37
C SER A 374 1.28 3.68 -8.99
N ILE A 375 0.86 3.47 -7.74
CA ILE A 375 0.32 2.17 -7.32
C ILE A 375 -1.02 1.89 -7.99
N THR A 376 -1.90 2.90 -8.14
CA THR A 376 -3.20 2.72 -8.80
C THR A 376 -2.99 2.29 -10.24
N PHE A 377 -2.09 2.94 -10.98
CA PHE A 377 -1.78 2.56 -12.34
C PHE A 377 -1.14 1.16 -12.41
N PHE A 378 -0.07 0.94 -11.66
CA PHE A 378 0.67 -0.32 -11.68
C PHE A 378 -0.25 -1.52 -11.44
N TYR A 379 -0.96 -1.55 -10.31
CA TYR A 379 -1.81 -2.69 -9.93
C TYR A 379 -3.01 -2.88 -10.87
N ASN A 380 -3.50 -1.83 -11.54
CA ASN A 380 -4.59 -1.99 -12.50
C ASN A 380 -4.11 -2.49 -13.86
N PHE A 381 -2.84 -2.38 -14.21
CA PHE A 381 -2.31 -2.80 -15.52
C PHE A 381 -1.39 -4.03 -15.44
N ILE A 382 -1.23 -4.66 -14.27
CA ILE A 382 -0.52 -5.94 -14.16
C ILE A 382 -1.06 -6.98 -15.13
N ASP A 383 -0.15 -7.79 -15.68
CA ASP A 383 -0.51 -8.73 -16.74
C ASP A 383 -1.44 -9.83 -16.25
N VAL A 384 -1.17 -10.38 -15.06
CA VAL A 384 -2.04 -11.36 -14.39
C VAL A 384 -2.59 -10.73 -13.12
N PRO A 385 -3.90 -10.40 -13.06
CA PRO A 385 -4.43 -9.58 -11.98
C PRO A 385 -4.88 -10.42 -10.78
N TYR A 386 -3.93 -11.11 -10.15
CA TYR A 386 -4.24 -11.87 -8.93
C TYR A 386 -4.85 -10.97 -7.86
N LEU A 387 -5.98 -11.40 -7.30
CA LEU A 387 -6.80 -10.57 -6.42
C LEU A 387 -6.02 -10.05 -5.20
N TYR A 388 -5.16 -10.88 -4.61
CA TYR A 388 -4.38 -10.53 -3.43
C TYR A 388 -3.45 -9.32 -3.66
N LEU A 389 -3.05 -9.04 -4.90
CA LEU A 389 -2.20 -7.90 -5.25
C LEU A 389 -2.92 -6.56 -5.01
N PHE A 390 -4.24 -6.54 -5.19
CA PHE A 390 -5.06 -5.34 -5.07
C PHE A 390 -5.29 -4.89 -3.63
N TYR A 391 -4.95 -5.72 -2.62
CA TYR A 391 -5.04 -5.26 -1.24
C TYR A 391 -3.97 -4.23 -0.87
N THR A 392 -2.84 -4.18 -1.59
CA THR A 392 -1.83 -3.12 -1.42
C THR A 392 -2.44 -1.73 -1.64
N PRO A 393 -3.01 -1.38 -2.82
CA PRO A 393 -3.64 -0.08 -3.01
C PRO A 393 -4.87 0.15 -2.12
N VAL A 394 -5.59 -0.90 -1.70
CA VAL A 394 -6.71 -0.76 -0.73
C VAL A 394 -6.21 -0.28 0.62
N PHE A 395 -5.20 -0.92 1.22
CA PHE A 395 -4.67 -0.51 2.52
C PHE A 395 -3.99 0.86 2.47
N VAL A 396 -3.26 1.16 1.39
CA VAL A 396 -2.68 2.50 1.18
C VAL A 396 -3.77 3.56 1.15
N SER A 397 -4.85 3.35 0.39
CA SER A 397 -5.93 4.31 0.26
C SER A 397 -6.70 4.50 1.57
N LEU A 398 -6.96 3.42 2.31
CA LEU A 398 -7.59 3.49 3.64
C LEU A 398 -6.72 4.27 4.63
N ALA A 399 -5.41 4.05 4.63
CA ALA A 399 -4.48 4.80 5.48
C ALA A 399 -4.42 6.28 5.09
N ILE A 400 -4.34 6.60 3.80
CA ILE A 400 -4.41 7.99 3.31
C ILE A 400 -5.71 8.64 3.78
N GLY A 401 -6.86 8.00 3.56
CA GLY A 401 -8.16 8.52 4.00
C GLY A 401 -8.24 8.75 5.50
N ALA A 402 -7.77 7.79 6.30
CA ALA A 402 -7.77 7.89 7.76
C ALA A 402 -6.88 9.03 8.28
N TRP A 403 -5.66 9.16 7.77
CA TRP A 403 -4.69 10.16 8.22
C TRP A 403 -5.03 11.57 7.74
N LEU A 404 -5.41 11.73 6.46
CA LEU A 404 -5.85 13.03 5.94
C LEU A 404 -7.12 13.52 6.65
N HIS A 405 -8.05 12.62 6.97
CA HIS A 405 -9.23 12.97 7.76
C HIS A 405 -8.85 13.34 9.20
N GLY A 406 -7.98 12.56 9.86
CA GLY A 406 -7.60 12.77 11.25
C GLY A 406 -6.82 14.07 11.49
N TYR A 407 -5.93 14.47 10.56
CA TYR A 407 -5.05 15.62 10.73
C TYR A 407 -5.41 16.84 9.86
N GLY A 408 -6.04 16.64 8.71
CA GLY A 408 -6.34 17.72 7.76
C GLY A 408 -7.41 18.71 8.26
N THR A 409 -8.22 18.33 9.25
CA THR A 409 -9.30 19.20 9.77
C THR A 409 -8.84 20.22 10.80
N ASP A 410 -7.71 19.99 11.48
CA ASP A 410 -7.27 20.84 12.60
C ASP A 410 -6.75 22.21 12.13
N ARG A 411 -6.14 22.29 10.94
CA ARG A 411 -5.58 23.54 10.41
C ARG A 411 -6.63 24.53 9.93
N LEU A 412 -7.69 24.05 9.26
CA LEU A 412 -8.81 24.90 8.84
C LEU A 412 -9.55 25.51 10.03
N ALA A 413 -9.57 24.81 11.17
CA ALA A 413 -10.15 25.35 12.40
C ALA A 413 -9.25 26.43 13.04
N ALA A 414 -7.92 26.29 12.92
CA ALA A 414 -6.97 27.29 13.40
C ALA A 414 -6.95 28.55 12.52
N GLU A 415 -7.02 28.40 11.20
CA GLU A 415 -7.07 29.52 10.23
C GLU A 415 -8.43 30.25 10.23
N ALA A 416 -9.50 29.63 10.74
CA ALA A 416 -10.83 30.25 10.84
C ALA A 416 -11.03 31.06 12.14
N LEU A 417 -10.06 31.05 13.06
CA LEU A 417 -10.10 31.96 14.20
C LEU A 417 -9.69 33.35 13.70
N PRO A 418 -10.58 34.35 13.76
CA PRO A 418 -10.26 35.68 13.28
C PRO A 418 -9.05 36.23 14.06
N GLU A 419 -8.12 36.88 13.36
CA GLU A 419 -6.99 37.65 13.92
C GLU A 419 -7.42 38.77 14.88
N SER A 420 -8.73 38.93 15.15
CA SER A 420 -9.32 39.99 15.97
C SER A 420 -9.07 39.87 17.48
N ALA A 421 -8.12 39.04 17.91
CA ALA A 421 -7.55 39.13 19.24
C ALA A 421 -6.14 39.73 19.13
N GLU A 422 -6.06 40.97 18.62
CA GLU A 422 -4.96 41.84 18.97
C GLU A 422 -4.91 41.85 20.51
N SER A 423 -3.87 41.20 21.05
CA SER A 423 -3.45 41.35 22.43
C SER A 423 -3.55 42.85 22.78
N PRO A 424 -4.32 43.27 23.80
CA PRO A 424 -4.37 44.67 24.18
C PRO A 424 -2.93 45.12 24.38
N LYS A 425 -2.52 46.14 23.61
CA LYS A 425 -1.22 46.79 23.76
C LYS A 425 -1.10 47.13 25.24
N SER A 426 -0.19 46.45 25.94
CA SER A 426 0.17 46.81 27.30
C SER A 426 0.64 48.27 27.25
N LEU A 427 -0.21 49.17 27.75
CA LEU A 427 0.18 50.52 28.09
C LEU A 427 1.30 50.40 29.13
N HIS A 428 2.54 50.60 28.69
CA HIS A 428 3.61 51.00 29.60
C HIS A 428 3.31 52.44 29.99
N LEU A 429 2.80 52.60 31.22
CA LEU A 429 2.87 53.84 32.00
C LEU A 429 4.11 53.78 32.88
#